data_AF-A0A920UE38-F1
#
_entry.id   AF-A0A920UE38-F1
#
_cell.length_a   1.000
_cell.length_b   1.000
_cell.length_c   1.000
_cell.angle_alpha   90.00
_cell.angle_beta   90.00
_cell.angle_gamma   90.00
#
_symmetry.space_group_name_H-M   'P 1'
#
loop_
_entity.id
_entity.type
_entity.pdbx_description
1 polymer ?
#
loop_
_entity_poly.entity_id
_entity_poly.type
_entity_poly.pdbx_seq_one_letter_code
_entity_poly.pdbx_strand_id
1 'polypeptide(L)'
;MCGIPYHATGNYLSKLLKAGRKVAVCDQGETAKPGQLVKREITQIPSPGAHLRAKARGGTKQFSRRRKRFRRPIWLAAIDLTTGDFKVAELENENAMIAELDGSIRAR
;
A
#
# COMPACT_ATOMS: atom_id res chain seq x y z
N MET A 1 19.56 -3.03 20.07
CA MET A 1 18.72 -3.88 19.19
C MET A 1 17.32 -3.91 19.76
N CYS A 2 16.27 -3.86 18.93
CA CYS A 2 14.87 -3.96 19.35
C CYS A 2 14.15 -5.06 18.57
N GLY A 3 13.08 -5.61 19.14
CA GLY A 3 12.30 -6.68 18.52
C GLY A 3 10.92 -6.81 19.17
N ILE A 4 10.01 -7.49 18.49
CA ILE A 4 8.68 -7.79 18.98
C ILE A 4 8.39 -9.28 18.82
N PRO A 5 7.53 -9.88 19.67
CA PRO A 5 7.09 -11.25 19.48
C PRO A 5 6.29 -11.42 18.18
N TYR A 6 6.49 -12.53 17.47
CA TYR A 6 5.88 -12.74 16.14
C TYR A 6 4.34 -12.63 16.17
N HIS A 7 3.70 -13.14 17.22
CA HIS A 7 2.25 -13.12 17.39
C HIS A 7 1.70 -11.70 17.61
N ALA A 8 2.53 -10.77 18.07
CA ALA A 8 2.14 -9.37 18.27
C ALA A 8 2.34 -8.50 17.00
N THR A 9 2.94 -9.04 15.94
CA THR A 9 3.32 -8.30 14.72
C THR A 9 2.19 -7.47 14.14
N GLY A 10 0.96 -8.00 14.11
CA GLY A 10 -0.19 -7.29 13.54
C GLY A 10 -0.49 -5.93 14.19
N ASN A 11 -0.37 -5.85 15.52
CA ASN A 11 -0.64 -4.62 16.27
C ASN A 11 0.44 -3.56 16.02
N TYR A 12 1.71 -3.97 16.01
CA TYR A 12 2.83 -3.06 15.75
C TYR A 12 2.87 -2.60 14.29
N LEU A 13 2.61 -3.51 13.36
CA LEU A 13 2.51 -3.19 11.94
C LEU A 13 1.43 -2.13 11.70
N SER A 14 0.26 -2.28 12.34
CA SER A 14 -0.82 -1.30 12.25
C SER A 14 -0.42 0.09 12.77
N LYS A 15 0.36 0.16 13.86
CA LYS A 15 0.89 1.44 14.39
C LYS A 15 1.87 2.09 13.42
N LEU A 16 2.79 1.30 12.84
CA LEU A 16 3.78 1.79 11.87
C LEU A 16 3.11 2.30 10.58
N LEU A 17 2.11 1.57 10.07
CA LEU A 17 1.36 1.98 8.89
C LEU A 17 0.56 3.26 9.13
N LYS A 18 -0.08 3.39 10.30
CA LYS A 18 -0.77 4.65 10.71
C LYS A 18 0.19 5.82 10.82
N ALA A 19 1.44 5.59 11.19
CA ALA A 19 2.50 6.59 11.19
C ALA A 19 3.10 6.87 9.79
N GLY A 20 2.49 6.36 8.72
CA GLY A 20 2.93 6.59 7.35
C GLY A 20 4.20 5.82 6.96
N ARG A 21 4.59 4.79 7.73
CA ARG A 21 5.82 4.02 7.48
C ARG A 21 5.55 2.80 6.62
N LYS A 22 6.40 2.55 5.62
CA LYS A 22 6.47 1.27 4.90
C LYS A 22 7.30 0.28 5.72
N VAL A 23 6.91 -0.98 5.70
CA VAL A 23 7.59 -2.05 6.45
C VAL A 23 7.88 -3.20 5.50
N ALA A 24 9.07 -3.80 5.59
CA ALA A 24 9.39 -5.05 4.92
C ALA A 24 9.35 -6.17 5.96
N VAL A 25 8.53 -7.19 5.72
CA VAL A 25 8.44 -8.40 6.56
C VAL A 25 9.33 -9.46 5.94
N CYS A 26 10.25 -9.99 6.73
CA CYS A 26 11.22 -11.00 6.31
C CYS A 26 11.06 -12.23 7.21
N ASP A 27 10.66 -13.35 6.61
CA ASP A 27 10.38 -14.59 7.32
C ASP A 27 11.44 -15.66 7.00
N GLN A 28 11.41 -16.75 7.76
CA GLN A 28 12.20 -17.93 7.48
C GLN A 28 11.53 -18.72 6.35
N GLY A 29 12.23 -18.90 5.24
CA GLY A 29 11.73 -19.64 4.07
C GLY A 29 11.88 -21.16 4.21
N GLU A 30 12.60 -21.63 5.22
CA GLU A 30 12.86 -23.05 5.46
C GLU A 30 12.94 -23.36 6.96
N THR A 31 12.74 -24.64 7.31
CA THR A 31 12.85 -25.14 8.68
C THR A 31 14.30 -25.06 9.17
N ALA A 32 14.49 -24.57 10.39
CA ALA A 32 15.80 -24.48 11.02
C ALA A 32 16.45 -25.86 11.20
N LYS A 33 17.70 -25.99 10.74
CA LYS A 33 18.54 -27.16 10.96
C LYS A 33 19.73 -26.76 11.86
N PRO A 34 20.13 -27.61 12.83
CA PRO A 34 21.27 -27.32 13.69
C PRO A 34 22.54 -27.02 12.89
N GLY A 35 23.27 -25.97 13.26
CA GLY A 35 24.52 -25.57 12.62
C GLY A 35 24.38 -24.90 11.25
N GLN A 36 23.15 -24.72 10.74
CA GLN A 36 22.89 -24.12 9.44
C GLN A 36 22.08 -22.82 9.57
N LEU A 37 22.50 -21.77 8.85
CA LEU A 37 21.75 -20.54 8.77
C LEU A 37 20.52 -20.75 7.88
N VAL A 38 19.35 -20.42 8.40
CA VAL A 38 18.10 -20.46 7.64
C VAL A 38 18.07 -19.41 6.54
N LYS A 39 17.57 -19.79 5.37
CA LYS A 39 17.20 -18.87 4.30
C LYS A 39 16.11 -17.92 4.78
N ARG A 40 16.32 -16.63 4.53
CA ARG A 40 15.36 -15.55 4.84
C ARG A 40 15.01 -14.78 3.60
N GLU A 41 13.74 -14.42 3.45
CA GLU A 41 13.26 -13.67 2.31
C GLU A 41 12.14 -12.70 2.70
N ILE A 42 12.01 -11.62 1.92
CA ILE A 42 10.94 -10.64 2.12
C ILE A 42 9.64 -11.25 1.60
N THR A 43 8.72 -11.54 2.51
CA THR A 43 7.42 -12.15 2.18
C THR A 43 6.37 -11.10 1.88
N GLN A 44 6.44 -9.93 2.52
CA GLN A 44 5.46 -8.86 2.38
C GLN A 44 6.09 -7.47 2.53
N ILE A 45 5.55 -6.48 1.81
CA ILE A 45 5.90 -5.07 2.00
C ILE A 45 4.62 -4.25 2.30
N PRO A 46 4.09 -4.32 3.54
CA PRO A 46 2.99 -3.48 3.94
C PRO A 46 3.34 -1.99 3.79
N SER A 47 2.46 -1.23 3.13
CA SER A 47 2.62 0.21 2.96
C SER A 47 1.31 0.94 3.27
N PRO A 48 1.38 2.20 3.72
CA PRO A 48 0.19 3.01 3.93
C PRO A 48 -0.63 3.06 2.63
N GLY A 49 -1.90 2.69 2.73
CA GLY A 49 -2.79 2.58 1.58
C GLY A 49 -2.89 1.17 1.00
N ALA A 50 -1.82 0.37 0.91
CA ALA A 50 -1.86 -0.97 0.32
C ALA A 50 -2.29 -2.03 1.36
N HIS A 51 -3.60 -2.16 1.55
CA HIS A 51 -4.19 -3.04 2.54
C HIS A 51 -4.68 -4.34 1.88
N LEU A 52 -3.96 -5.45 2.10
CA LEU A 52 -4.37 -6.78 1.62
C LEU A 52 -5.14 -7.60 2.68
N ARG A 53 -5.17 -7.15 3.95
CA ARG A 53 -5.88 -7.87 5.03
C ARG A 53 -7.27 -7.28 5.26
N ALA A 54 -8.27 -8.16 5.40
CA ALA A 54 -9.71 -7.91 5.50
C ALA A 54 -10.22 -6.89 6.55
N LYS A 55 -9.35 -6.31 7.40
CA LYS A 55 -9.74 -5.33 8.44
C LYS A 55 -9.36 -3.89 8.14
N ALA A 56 -8.70 -3.61 7.03
CA ALA A 56 -8.43 -2.23 6.63
C ALA A 56 -9.43 -1.82 5.55
N ARG A 57 -10.47 -1.11 5.99
CA ARG A 57 -11.46 -0.47 5.13
C ARG A 57 -10.81 0.80 4.54
N GLY A 58 -10.67 0.85 3.21
CA GLY A 58 -10.16 2.01 2.49
C GLY A 58 -9.29 1.61 1.31
N GLY A 59 -9.87 1.70 0.10
CA GLY A 59 -9.21 1.36 -1.15
C GLY A 59 -7.92 2.16 -1.38
N THR A 60 -6.90 1.48 -1.89
CA THR A 60 -5.60 2.07 -2.20
C THR A 60 -5.69 2.94 -3.45
N LYS A 61 -5.12 4.14 -3.43
CA LYS A 61 -5.02 4.97 -4.64
C LYS A 61 -3.58 5.39 -4.85
N GLN A 62 -3.03 5.10 -6.03
CA GLN A 62 -1.66 5.44 -6.41
C GLN A 62 -1.72 6.40 -7.59
N PHE A 63 -1.08 7.56 -7.45
CA PHE A 63 -1.10 8.61 -8.48
C PHE A 63 0.30 8.78 -9.08
N SER A 64 0.39 8.77 -10.41
CA SER A 64 1.62 9.09 -11.15
C SER A 64 1.41 10.37 -11.94
N ARG A 65 2.36 11.32 -11.85
CA ARG A 65 2.24 12.64 -12.48
C ARG A 65 3.47 12.94 -13.33
N ARG A 66 3.25 13.34 -14.59
CA ARG A 66 4.33 13.78 -15.49
C ARG A 66 4.09 15.24 -15.90
N ARG A 67 4.93 16.18 -15.45
CA ARG A 67 4.89 17.57 -15.94
C ARG A 67 5.63 17.65 -17.28
N LYS A 68 4.91 17.93 -18.36
CA LYS A 68 5.44 18.64 -19.53
C LYS A 68 4.50 19.81 -19.83
N ARG A 69 5.09 20.94 -20.24
CA ARG A 69 4.51 22.28 -20.42
C ARG A 69 3.45 22.39 -21.55
N PHE A 70 2.84 21.28 -21.94
CA PHE A 70 1.74 21.21 -22.90
C PHE A 70 0.49 20.71 -22.17
N ARG A 71 -0.69 21.24 -22.51
CA ARG A 71 -2.02 20.82 -22.02
C ARG A 71 -2.24 19.32 -22.29
N ARG A 72 -1.60 18.47 -21.50
CA ARG A 72 -1.73 17.02 -21.58
C ARG A 72 -2.71 16.59 -20.50
N PRO A 73 -3.65 15.69 -20.84
CA PRO A 73 -4.59 15.15 -19.88
C PRO A 73 -3.84 14.46 -18.73
N ILE A 74 -4.38 14.61 -17.53
CA ILE A 74 -3.94 13.95 -16.31
C ILE A 74 -4.63 12.59 -16.26
N TRP A 75 -3.86 11.54 -15.98
CA TRP A 75 -4.40 10.18 -15.85
C TRP A 75 -4.40 9.78 -14.38
N LEU A 76 -5.56 9.32 -13.90
CA LEU A 76 -5.76 8.82 -12.56
C LEU A 76 -6.02 7.32 -12.62
N ALA A 77 -5.37 6.55 -11.75
CA ALA A 77 -5.67 5.13 -11.57
C ALA A 77 -5.89 4.83 -10.08
N ALA A 78 -6.89 4.01 -9.79
CA ALA A 78 -7.20 3.57 -8.43
C ALA A 78 -7.46 2.07 -8.44
N ILE A 79 -6.95 1.36 -7.43
CA ILE A 79 -7.12 -0.09 -7.31
C ILE A 79 -7.46 -0.45 -5.87
N ASP A 80 -8.59 -1.12 -5.68
CA ASP A 80 -8.86 -1.79 -4.41
C ASP A 80 -8.22 -3.18 -4.45
N LEU A 81 -7.11 -3.35 -3.73
CA LEU A 81 -6.39 -4.62 -3.67
C LEU A 81 -7.17 -5.74 -2.96
N THR A 82 -8.25 -5.41 -2.24
CA THR A 82 -9.09 -6.40 -1.54
C THR A 82 -10.21 -6.94 -2.42
N THR A 83 -10.81 -6.10 -3.27
CA THR A 83 -11.90 -6.51 -4.19
C THR A 83 -11.42 -6.77 -5.62
N GLY A 84 -10.25 -6.24 -5.98
CA GLY A 84 -9.77 -6.23 -7.36
C GLY A 84 -10.38 -5.11 -8.22
N ASP A 85 -11.22 -4.24 -7.65
CA ASP A 85 -11.83 -3.13 -8.38
C ASP A 85 -10.76 -2.18 -8.89
N PHE A 86 -10.63 -2.07 -10.20
CA PHE A 86 -9.67 -1.20 -10.87
C PHE A 86 -10.39 -0.14 -11.70
N LYS A 87 -10.01 1.13 -11.50
CA LYS A 87 -10.59 2.27 -12.21
C LYS A 87 -9.50 3.17 -12.75
N VAL A 88 -9.75 3.72 -13.94
CA VAL A 88 -8.89 4.69 -14.60
C VAL A 88 -9.74 5.85 -15.08
N ALA A 89 -9.23 7.07 -14.98
CA ALA A 89 -9.87 8.28 -15.48
C ALA A 89 -8.86 9.18 -16.19
N GLU A 90 -9.32 9.81 -17.26
CA GLU A 90 -8.63 10.89 -17.97
C GLU A 90 -9.23 12.22 -17.54
N LEU A 91 -8.40 13.19 -17.18
CA LEU A 91 -8.82 14.43 -16.55
C LEU A 91 -8.14 15.63 -17.23
N GLU A 92 -8.91 16.70 -17.41
CA GLU A 92 -8.43 17.86 -18.17
C GLU A 92 -7.57 18.81 -17.34
N ASN A 93 -7.78 18.88 -16.02
CA ASN A 93 -7.13 19.86 -15.14
C ASN A 93 -6.96 19.35 -13.69
N GLU A 94 -6.15 20.06 -12.91
CA GLU A 94 -5.85 19.72 -11.51
C GLU A 94 -7.11 19.79 -10.62
N ASN A 95 -8.07 20.68 -10.91
CA ASN A 95 -9.31 20.79 -10.14
C ASN A 95 -10.19 19.55 -10.30
N ALA A 96 -10.30 19.00 -11.52
CA ALA A 96 -11.02 17.76 -11.79
C ALA A 96 -10.35 16.56 -11.10
N MET A 97 -9.01 16.57 -11.03
CA MET A 97 -8.26 15.57 -10.25
C MET A 97 -8.59 15.65 -8.77
N ILE A 98 -8.57 16.83 -8.17
CA ILE A 98 -8.91 17.00 -6.75
C ILE A 98 -10.36 16.59 -6.48
N ALA A 99 -11.30 16.95 -7.36
CA ALA A 99 -12.70 16.55 -7.24
C ALA A 99 -12.88 15.02 -7.28
N GLU A 100 -12.20 14.32 -8.20
CA GLU A 100 -12.23 12.85 -8.27
C GLU A 100 -11.59 12.18 -7.06
N LEU A 101 -10.49 12.77 -6.55
CA LEU A 101 -9.86 12.34 -5.32
C LEU A 101 -10.84 12.43 -4.15
N ASP A 102 -11.46 13.59 -3.95
CA ASP A 102 -12.37 13.85 -2.82
C ASP A 102 -13.68 13.07 -2.91
N GLY A 103 -14.29 13.01 -4.10
CA GLY A 103 -15.52 12.26 -4.36
C GLY A 103 -15.34 10.77 -4.13
N SER A 104 -14.23 10.21 -4.61
CA SER A 104 -13.92 8.80 -4.39
C SER A 104 -13.35 8.52 -2.98
N ILE A 105 -12.94 9.52 -2.19
CA ILE A 105 -12.47 9.36 -0.78
C ILE A 105 -13.66 9.35 0.19
N ARG A 106 -14.78 10.01 -0.15
CA ARG A 106 -15.98 10.10 0.70
C ARG A 106 -17.10 9.13 0.31
N ALA A 107 -17.07 8.52 -0.87
CA ALA A 107 -18.16 7.68 -1.37
C ALA A 107 -18.20 6.23 -0.80
N ARG A 108 -17.39 5.86 0.20
CA ARG A 108 -17.52 4.58 0.93
C ARG A 108 -17.07 4.70 2.38
#